data_AF-A0A177WDV7-F1
#
_entry.id   AF-A0A177WDV7-F1
#
_cell.length_a   1.000
_cell.length_b   1.000
_cell.length_c   1.000
_cell.angle_alpha   90.00
_cell.angle_beta   90.00
_cell.angle_gamma   90.00
#
_symmetry.space_group_name_H-M   'P 1'
#
loop_
_entity.id
_entity.type
_entity.pdbx_description
1 polymer ?
#
loop_
_entity_poly.entity_id
_entity_poly.type
_entity_poly.pdbx_seq_one_letter_code
_entity_poly.pdbx_strand_id
1 'polypeptide(L)'
;MWCHTSLAVIAFISTAFVQVSLAQEGSRSSIGTASNPFAGYSCDSNACKLPACKCATMSPPIENPPQFVVVTFDDSVQAFVKGACQTMLGVYFKC
;
A
#
# COMPACT_ATOMS: atom_id res chain seq x y z
N MET A 1 35.30 -45.61 -8.69
CA MET A 1 35.43 -44.19 -8.27
C MET A 1 34.44 -43.22 -8.93
N TRP A 2 33.33 -43.69 -9.54
CA TRP A 2 32.40 -42.84 -10.32
C TRP A 2 30.93 -42.97 -9.87
N CYS A 3 30.66 -42.86 -8.57
CA CYS A 3 29.28 -42.87 -8.05
C CYS A 3 29.07 -41.81 -6.96
N HIS A 4 30.09 -41.49 -6.16
CA HIS A 4 30.02 -40.45 -5.13
C HIS A 4 30.06 -39.01 -5.67
N THR A 5 30.56 -38.79 -6.89
CA THR A 5 30.67 -37.44 -7.47
C THR A 5 29.34 -36.89 -7.98
N SER A 6 28.35 -37.73 -8.30
CA SER A 6 27.05 -37.29 -8.83
C SER A 6 26.09 -36.76 -7.76
N LEU A 7 26.13 -37.30 -6.53
CA LEU A 7 25.22 -36.88 -5.46
C LEU A 7 25.58 -35.48 -4.92
N ALA A 8 26.87 -35.16 -4.88
CA ALA A 8 27.37 -33.86 -4.43
C ALA A 8 26.96 -32.73 -5.41
N VAL A 9 26.99 -32.98 -6.71
CA VAL A 9 26.62 -31.97 -7.73
C VAL A 9 25.13 -31.64 -7.68
N ILE A 10 24.26 -32.63 -7.44
CA ILE A 10 22.81 -32.43 -7.33
C ILE A 10 22.46 -31.64 -6.06
N ALA A 11 23.15 -31.90 -4.94
CA ALA A 11 22.96 -31.16 -3.69
C ALA A 11 23.41 -29.69 -3.80
N PHE A 12 24.46 -29.40 -4.57
CA PHE A 12 24.93 -28.03 -4.83
C PHE A 12 23.98 -27.21 -5.71
N ILE A 13 23.26 -27.84 -6.64
CA ILE A 13 22.32 -27.14 -7.53
C ILE A 13 21.03 -26.76 -6.79
N SER A 14 20.55 -27.60 -5.86
CA SER A 14 19.32 -27.30 -5.09
C SER A 14 19.46 -26.17 -4.07
N THR A 15 20.65 -25.91 -3.54
CA THR A 15 20.85 -24.80 -2.58
C THR A 15 20.99 -23.44 -3.25
N ALA A 16 21.27 -23.38 -4.56
CA ALA A 16 21.43 -22.14 -5.30
C ALA A 16 20.08 -21.48 -5.71
N PHE A 17 18.97 -22.22 -5.66
CA PHE A 17 17.66 -21.74 -6.15
C PHE A 17 16.72 -21.19 -5.06
N VAL A 18 17.19 -20.99 -3.83
CA VAL A 18 16.41 -20.26 -2.81
C VAL A 18 16.70 -18.76 -2.93
N GLN A 19 16.19 -18.15 -4.01
CA GLN A 19 16.06 -16.70 -4.09
C GLN A 19 14.82 -16.29 -3.29
N VAL A 20 15.03 -16.01 -2.01
CA VAL A 20 14.04 -15.29 -1.20
C VAL A 20 14.00 -13.84 -1.70
N SER A 21 13.03 -13.52 -2.56
CA SER A 21 12.70 -12.14 -2.91
C SER A 21 11.82 -11.54 -1.81
N LEU A 22 12.43 -10.87 -0.84
CA LEU A 22 11.74 -9.88 0.00
C LEU A 22 11.88 -8.52 -0.65
N ALA A 23 11.09 -8.25 -1.69
CA ALA A 23 10.85 -6.89 -2.14
C ALA A 23 9.61 -6.37 -1.40
N GLN A 24 9.80 -5.95 -0.16
CA GLN A 24 8.82 -5.10 0.52
C GLN A 24 9.27 -3.66 0.27
N GLU A 25 8.69 -3.01 -0.74
CA GLU A 25 8.92 -1.58 -0.99
C GLU A 25 8.63 -0.84 0.31
N GLY A 26 9.61 -0.03 0.72
CA GLY A 26 9.69 0.49 2.06
C GLY A 26 8.58 1.50 2.31
N SER A 27 7.86 1.36 3.41
CA SER A 27 7.29 2.52 4.07
C SER A 27 8.45 3.37 4.58
N ARG A 28 8.98 4.26 3.74
CA ARG A 28 9.83 5.34 4.19
C ARG A 28 8.97 6.24 5.08
N SER A 29 8.98 5.98 6.38
CA SER A 29 8.71 7.02 7.38
C SER A 29 9.85 8.03 7.29
N SER A 30 9.78 8.88 6.28
CA SER A 30 10.49 10.14 6.27
C SER A 30 9.93 10.94 7.46
N ILE A 31 10.68 10.99 8.56
CA ILE A 31 10.61 12.14 9.47
C ILE A 31 11.26 13.29 8.73
N GLY A 32 10.56 13.78 7.70
CA GLY A 32 10.91 15.00 7.01
C GLY A 32 10.56 16.16 7.93
N THR A 33 11.49 17.09 8.09
CA THR A 33 11.21 18.42 8.66
C THR A 33 9.96 18.95 7.97
N ALA A 34 8.91 19.30 8.72
CA ALA A 34 7.62 19.72 8.16
C ALA A 34 7.82 20.93 7.23
N SER A 35 7.89 20.68 5.92
CA SER A 35 7.75 21.72 4.92
C SER A 35 6.32 22.27 5.03
N ASN A 36 6.15 23.58 4.89
CA ASN A 36 4.81 24.19 4.86
C ASN A 36 4.00 23.48 3.76
N PRO A 37 2.94 22.72 4.10
CA PRO A 37 2.20 21.93 3.12
C PRO A 37 1.42 22.80 2.13
N PHE A 38 1.37 24.11 2.36
CA PHE A 38 0.72 25.10 1.52
C PHE A 38 1.70 25.97 0.73
N ALA A 39 2.99 25.60 0.64
CA ALA A 39 3.96 26.37 -0.14
C ALA A 39 3.51 26.48 -1.61
N GLY A 40 3.18 27.69 -2.05
CA GLY A 40 2.68 27.97 -3.40
C GLY A 40 1.18 27.73 -3.61
N TYR A 41 0.43 27.33 -2.58
CA TYR A 41 -1.02 27.16 -2.65
C TYR A 41 -1.75 28.50 -2.47
N SER A 42 -2.67 28.82 -3.38
CA SER A 42 -3.60 29.95 -3.26
C SER A 42 -5.02 29.48 -3.55
N CYS A 43 -5.98 29.96 -2.76
CA CYS A 43 -7.39 29.65 -2.93
C CYS A 43 -8.22 30.91 -2.65
N ASP A 44 -9.09 31.29 -3.59
CA ASP A 44 -10.11 32.30 -3.33
C ASP A 44 -11.28 31.65 -2.59
N SER A 45 -11.41 31.99 -1.31
CA SER A 45 -12.46 31.45 -0.45
C SER A 45 -13.85 31.98 -0.79
N ASN A 46 -13.99 33.05 -1.59
CA ASN A 46 -15.28 33.55 -2.05
C ASN A 46 -15.81 32.76 -3.24
N ALA A 47 -14.92 32.35 -4.14
CA ALA A 47 -15.28 31.51 -5.29
C ALA A 47 -15.39 30.02 -4.93
N CYS A 48 -14.51 29.50 -4.06
CA CYS A 48 -14.46 28.09 -3.70
C CYS A 48 -15.41 27.76 -2.55
N LYS A 49 -16.65 27.35 -2.89
CA LYS A 49 -17.68 26.97 -1.91
C LYS A 49 -18.15 25.53 -2.08
N LEU A 50 -18.54 24.92 -0.96
CA LEU A 50 -19.18 23.62 -0.93
C LEU A 50 -20.51 23.63 -1.71
N PRO A 51 -20.95 22.48 -2.26
CA PRO A 51 -20.32 21.16 -2.21
C PRO A 51 -19.25 20.94 -3.30
N ALA A 52 -19.17 21.82 -4.29
CA ALA A 52 -18.35 21.63 -5.48
C ALA A 52 -16.86 21.94 -5.25
N CYS A 53 -16.52 22.77 -4.26
CA CYS A 53 -15.15 23.18 -3.97
C CYS A 53 -14.91 23.33 -2.46
N LYS A 54 -13.71 22.94 -2.00
CA LYS A 54 -13.24 23.21 -0.63
C LYS A 54 -11.75 23.58 -0.68
N CYS A 55 -11.40 24.73 -0.12
CA CYS A 55 -9.99 25.09 0.05
C CYS A 55 -9.29 24.13 1.02
N ALA A 56 -8.02 23.86 0.78
CA ALA A 56 -7.21 23.03 1.66
C ALA A 56 -7.04 23.71 3.03
N THR A 57 -7.18 22.92 4.09
CA THR A 57 -7.05 23.38 5.49
C THR A 57 -6.58 22.22 6.36
N MET A 58 -5.80 22.52 7.39
CA MET A 58 -5.42 21.54 8.42
C MET A 58 -6.47 21.43 9.54
N SER A 59 -7.43 22.34 9.58
CA SER A 59 -8.50 22.31 10.56
C SER A 59 -9.63 21.39 10.11
N PRO A 60 -10.11 20.49 10.98
CA PRO A 60 -11.30 19.70 10.68
C PRO A 60 -12.52 20.63 10.51
N PRO A 61 -13.47 20.29 9.63
CA PRO A 61 -14.62 21.14 9.34
C PRO A 61 -15.63 21.21 10.50
N ILE A 62 -15.53 20.31 11.48
CA ILE A 62 -16.37 20.22 12.68
C ILE A 62 -15.52 19.79 13.88
N GLU A 63 -16.00 20.07 15.10
CA GLU A 63 -15.26 19.82 16.36
C GLU A 63 -15.01 18.34 16.64
N ASN A 64 -15.94 17.46 16.25
CA ASN A 64 -15.84 16.01 16.44
C ASN A 64 -16.09 15.28 15.11
N PRO A 65 -15.14 15.31 14.16
CA PRO A 65 -15.32 14.64 12.89
C PRO A 65 -15.33 13.11 13.08
N PRO A 66 -16.19 12.37 12.38
CA PRO A 66 -16.07 10.92 12.34
C PRO A 66 -14.72 10.53 11.71
N GLN A 67 -14.10 9.48 12.23
CA GLN A 67 -12.90 8.91 11.62
C GLN A 67 -13.30 8.13 10.37
N PHE A 68 -12.92 8.63 9.21
CA PHE A 68 -13.03 7.87 7.97
C PHE A 68 -11.79 6.99 7.77
N VAL A 69 -12.00 5.72 7.42
CA VAL A 69 -10.95 4.81 6.97
C VAL A 69 -11.30 4.38 5.56
N VAL A 70 -10.46 4.71 4.59
CA VAL A 70 -10.63 4.34 3.18
C VAL A 70 -9.62 3.24 2.87
N VAL A 71 -10.11 2.03 2.60
CA VAL A 71 -9.27 0.89 2.21
C VAL A 71 -9.27 0.80 0.68
N THR A 72 -8.09 0.79 0.07
CA THR A 72 -7.90 0.67 -1.38
C THR A 72 -7.05 -0.55 -1.71
N PHE A 73 -7.40 -1.26 -2.77
CA PHE A 73 -6.58 -2.32 -3.37
C PHE A 73 -6.14 -1.83 -4.74
N ASP A 74 -4.84 -1.58 -4.89
CA ASP A 74 -4.24 -1.02 -6.10
C ASP A 74 -3.90 -2.11 -7.13
N ASP A 75 -3.42 -1.70 -8.31
CA ASP A 75 -3.11 -2.56 -9.45
C ASP A 75 -4.30 -3.33 -10.07
N SER A 76 -4.03 -4.51 -10.64
CA SER A 76 -4.97 -5.28 -11.46
C SER A 76 -6.02 -6.04 -10.64
N VAL A 77 -7.25 -6.07 -11.14
CA VAL A 77 -8.35 -6.85 -10.57
C VAL A 77 -8.27 -8.30 -11.04
N GLN A 78 -7.95 -9.22 -10.14
CA GLN A 78 -7.81 -10.66 -10.43
C GLN A 78 -8.50 -11.51 -9.35
N ALA A 79 -8.78 -12.78 -9.66
CA ALA A 79 -9.45 -13.70 -8.73
C ALA A 79 -8.67 -13.88 -7.42
N PHE A 80 -7.34 -13.97 -7.49
CA PHE A 80 -6.47 -14.06 -6.32
C PHE A 80 -6.58 -12.81 -5.42
N VAL A 81 -6.43 -11.62 -6.02
CA VAL A 81 -6.53 -10.33 -5.31
C VAL A 81 -7.93 -10.19 -4.70
N LYS A 82 -8.98 -10.54 -5.44
CA LYS A 82 -10.37 -10.53 -4.95
C LYS A 82 -10.56 -11.40 -3.70
N GLY A 83 -10.01 -12.62 -3.70
CA GLY A 83 -10.08 -13.52 -2.53
C GLY A 83 -9.37 -12.95 -1.30
N ALA A 84 -8.21 -12.33 -1.50
CA ALA A 84 -7.50 -11.62 -0.43
C ALA A 84 -8.31 -10.42 0.10
N CYS A 85 -8.88 -9.59 -0.79
CA CYS A 85 -9.73 -8.46 -0.43
C CYS A 85 -10.93 -8.90 0.42
N GLN A 86 -11.62 -9.95 -0.01
CA GLN A 86 -12.80 -10.48 0.68
C GLN A 86 -12.46 -11.03 2.06
N THR A 87 -11.31 -11.69 2.18
CA THR A 87 -10.80 -12.20 3.47
C THR A 87 -10.48 -11.05 4.42
N MET A 88 -9.78 -10.02 3.93
CA MET A 88 -9.41 -8.84 4.72
C MET A 88 -10.63 -8.04 5.21
N LEU A 89 -11.64 -7.91 4.36
CA LEU A 89 -12.86 -7.18 4.68
C LEU A 89 -13.91 -8.03 5.42
N GLY A 90 -13.65 -9.32 5.65
CA GLY A 90 -14.59 -10.24 6.30
C GLY A 90 -15.89 -10.47 5.51
N VAL A 91 -15.95 -10.05 4.25
CA VAL A 91 -17.11 -10.25 3.37
C VAL A 91 -16.91 -11.52 2.53
N TYR A 92 -17.09 -12.66 3.18
CA TYR A 92 -17.27 -13.93 2.48
C TYR A 92 -18.72 -14.05 2.03
N PHE A 93 -18.96 -13.96 0.71
CA PHE A 93 -20.18 -14.55 0.14
C PHE A 93 -20.02 -16.07 0.24
N LYS A 94 -20.72 -16.67 1.20
CA LYS A 94 -20.93 -18.11 1.24
C LYS A 94 -21.79 -18.43 0.01
N CYS A 95 -21.26 -19.21 -0.93
CA CYS A 95 -22.05 -19.74 -2.05
C CYS A 95 -23.28 -20.49 -1.52
#